data_AF-A0A959Y8H3-F1
#
_entry.id   AF-A0A959Y8H3-F1
#
_cell.length_a   1.000
_cell.length_b   1.000
_cell.length_c   1.000
_cell.angle_alpha   90.00
_cell.angle_beta   90.00
_cell.angle_gamma   90.00
#
_symmetry.space_group_name_H-M   'P 1'
#
loop_
_entity.id
_entity.type
_entity.pdbx_description
1 polymer ?
#
loop_
_entity_poly.entity_id
_entity_poly.type
_entity_poly.pdbx_seq_one_letter_code
_entity_poly.pdbx_strand_id
1 'polypeptide(L)'
;MMKTTRPLLALLFALPLALSAQEDTLRVQTLTFDSITTRRGWWQFPDTTHTYRKVLMVHTLKCDAQTTQDQYACGEWDYLTYSYVYDHTGVLDSVAMTHPFFKVNQA
;
A
#
# COMPACT_ATOMS: atom_id res chain seq x y z
N MET A 1 22.77 46.75 -39.89
CA MET A 1 21.54 46.24 -39.27
C MET A 1 21.83 44.87 -38.68
N MET A 2 21.60 44.72 -37.39
CA MET A 2 22.18 43.74 -36.47
C MET A 2 21.72 42.30 -36.80
N LYS A 3 22.67 41.40 -37.09
CA LYS A 3 22.40 39.96 -37.23
C LYS A 3 22.14 39.41 -35.82
N THR A 4 20.89 39.09 -35.53
CA THR A 4 20.47 38.43 -34.30
C THR A 4 21.08 37.02 -34.25
N THR A 5 22.10 36.86 -33.40
CA THR A 5 22.70 35.55 -33.11
C THR A 5 21.70 34.70 -32.33
N ARG A 6 21.44 33.51 -32.86
CA ARG A 6 20.42 32.56 -32.38
C ARG A 6 20.75 32.08 -30.96
N PRO A 7 19.89 32.27 -29.96
CA PRO A 7 20.09 31.74 -28.59
C PRO A 7 19.81 30.24 -28.48
N LEU A 8 19.92 29.48 -29.59
CA LEU A 8 19.58 28.06 -29.66
C LEU A 8 20.60 27.19 -28.89
N LEU A 9 21.85 27.65 -28.80
CA LEU A 9 22.94 26.89 -28.18
C LEU A 9 22.86 26.85 -26.64
N ALA A 10 22.30 27.88 -26.01
CA ALA A 10 22.14 27.95 -24.55
C ALA A 10 21.06 26.97 -24.03
N LEU A 11 20.04 26.69 -24.83
CA LEU A 11 18.96 25.76 -24.49
C LEU A 11 19.42 24.29 -24.51
N LEU A 12 20.39 23.96 -25.37
CA LEU A 12 20.96 22.60 -25.50
C LEU A 12 21.88 22.21 -24.34
N PHE A 13 22.47 23.19 -23.63
CA PHE A 13 23.36 22.93 -22.49
C PHE A 13 22.65 22.83 -21.13
N ALA A 14 21.39 23.27 -21.03
CA ALA A 14 20.59 23.20 -19.80
C ALA A 14 19.83 21.87 -19.63
N LEU A 15 19.65 21.10 -20.71
CA LEU A 15 18.87 19.86 -20.71
C LEU A 15 19.49 18.67 -19.93
N PRO A 16 20.82 18.47 -19.86
CA PRO A 16 21.37 17.29 -19.19
C PRO A 16 21.39 17.39 -17.65
N LEU A 17 21.13 18.56 -17.05
CA LEU A 17 21.14 18.70 -15.59
C LEU A 17 19.82 18.26 -14.92
N ALA A 18 18.72 18.18 -15.68
CA ALA A 18 17.41 17.83 -15.14
C ALA A 18 17.17 16.31 -15.00
N LEU A 19 18.07 15.47 -15.51
CA LEU A 19 17.85 14.02 -15.62
C LEU A 19 18.41 13.19 -14.45
N SER A 20 18.95 13.81 -13.39
CA SER A 20 19.68 13.09 -12.33
C SER A 20 19.03 13.13 -10.94
N ALA A 21 17.72 13.41 -10.83
CA ALA A 21 17.01 13.24 -9.58
C ALA A 21 16.63 11.75 -9.41
N GLN A 22 17.55 10.95 -8.88
CA GLN A 22 17.24 9.58 -8.46
C GLN A 22 16.55 9.65 -7.09
N GLU A 23 15.26 9.29 -7.03
CA GLU A 23 14.57 9.16 -5.75
C GLU A 23 15.09 7.94 -4.99
N ASP A 24 15.59 8.15 -3.78
CA ASP A 24 16.10 7.10 -2.88
C ASP A 24 14.97 6.41 -2.08
N THR A 25 13.71 6.71 -2.40
CA THR A 25 12.54 6.18 -1.68
C THR A 25 11.63 5.42 -2.64
N LEU A 26 11.45 4.13 -2.38
CA LEU A 26 10.43 3.33 -3.06
C LEU A 26 9.09 3.49 -2.34
N ARG A 27 8.01 3.70 -3.11
CA ARG A 27 6.64 3.79 -2.60
C ARG A 27 5.79 2.67 -3.17
N VAL A 28 5.18 1.88 -2.28
CA VAL A 28 4.17 0.89 -2.62
C VAL A 28 2.81 1.43 -2.19
N GLN A 29 1.95 1.76 -3.15
CA GLN A 29 0.57 2.17 -2.87
C GLN A 29 -0.32 0.92 -2.80
N THR A 30 -0.99 0.74 -1.66
CA THR A 30 -1.88 -0.41 -1.44
C THR A 30 -3.34 -0.04 -1.67
N LEU A 31 -4.03 0.42 -0.63
CA LEU A 31 -5.41 0.92 -0.68
C LEU A 31 -5.40 2.40 -1.04
N THR A 32 -6.40 2.84 -1.82
CA THR A 32 -6.61 4.26 -2.15
C THR A 32 -7.91 4.75 -1.51
N PHE A 33 -8.20 6.04 -1.60
CA PHE A 33 -9.48 6.58 -1.12
C PHE A 33 -10.68 6.08 -1.93
N ASP A 34 -10.46 5.51 -3.11
CA ASP A 34 -11.52 4.88 -3.91
C ASP A 34 -11.81 3.44 -3.44
N SER A 35 -11.02 2.91 -2.50
CA SER A 35 -11.18 1.57 -1.91
C SER A 35 -12.26 1.58 -0.82
N ILE A 36 -13.50 1.93 -1.18
CA ILE A 36 -14.59 2.20 -0.22
C ILE A 36 -14.88 1.01 0.70
N THR A 37 -15.00 -0.20 0.17
CA THR A 37 -15.31 -1.43 0.95
C THR A 37 -14.17 -2.45 0.96
N THR A 38 -13.14 -2.28 0.14
CA THR A 38 -11.97 -3.17 0.10
C THR A 38 -11.12 -3.00 1.37
N ARG A 39 -10.81 -4.11 2.05
CA ARG A 39 -10.00 -4.14 3.29
C ARG A 39 -8.76 -5.02 3.22
N ARG A 40 -8.62 -5.80 2.15
CA ARG A 40 -7.49 -6.71 1.88
C ARG A 40 -7.24 -6.78 0.38
N GLY A 41 -5.97 -6.95 0.01
CA GLY A 41 -5.54 -7.15 -1.37
C GLY A 41 -4.16 -7.77 -1.43
N TRP A 42 -3.72 -8.04 -2.65
CA TRP A 42 -2.36 -8.48 -2.96
C TRP A 42 -1.63 -7.33 -3.63
N TRP A 43 -0.46 -6.98 -3.09
CA TRP A 43 0.37 -5.91 -3.63
C TRP A 43 1.80 -6.42 -3.75
N GLN A 44 2.43 -6.12 -4.88
CA GLN A 44 3.81 -6.49 -5.13
C GLN A 44 4.73 -5.55 -4.35
N PHE A 45 5.43 -6.09 -3.36
CA PHE A 45 6.53 -5.38 -2.71
C PHE A 45 7.83 -5.59 -3.52
N PRO A 46 8.80 -4.67 -3.43
CA PRO A 46 10.11 -4.84 -4.03
C PRO A 46 10.77 -6.13 -3.57
N ASP A 47 11.64 -6.68 -4.43
CA ASP A 47 12.40 -7.86 -4.07
C ASP A 47 13.45 -7.58 -2.97
N THR A 48 14.06 -8.65 -2.47
CA THR A 48 15.05 -8.59 -1.40
C THR A 48 16.46 -8.28 -1.89
N THR A 49 16.66 -7.92 -3.17
CA THR A 49 18.01 -7.64 -3.71
C THR A 49 18.55 -6.29 -3.24
N HIS A 50 17.67 -5.43 -2.75
CA HIS A 50 18.00 -4.12 -2.20
C HIS A 50 18.06 -4.13 -0.67
N THR A 51 18.96 -3.32 -0.11
CA THR A 51 19.01 -3.07 1.34
C THR A 51 18.29 -1.77 1.65
N TYR A 52 17.38 -1.81 2.62
CA TYR A 52 16.59 -0.66 3.02
C TYR A 52 17.00 -0.19 4.41
N ARG A 53 17.25 1.11 4.57
CA ARG A 53 17.56 1.71 5.87
C ARG A 53 16.33 1.76 6.79
N LYS A 54 15.15 1.97 6.22
CA LYS A 54 13.89 2.16 6.97
C LYS A 54 12.70 1.76 6.09
N VAL A 55 11.71 1.13 6.71
CA VAL A 55 10.40 0.88 6.12
C VAL A 55 9.37 1.72 6.90
N LEU A 56 8.56 2.50 6.19
CA LEU A 56 7.53 3.36 6.75
C LEU A 56 6.16 2.93 6.23
N MET A 57 5.25 2.58 7.13
CA MET A 57 3.84 2.41 6.80
C MET A 57 3.13 3.73 7.07
N VAL A 58 2.57 4.34 6.01
CA VAL A 58 1.80 5.58 6.10
C VAL A 58 0.34 5.25 5.83
N HIS A 59 -0.48 5.42 6.87
CA HIS A 59 -1.92 5.22 6.78
C HIS A 59 -2.63 6.54 7.01
N THR A 60 -3.35 7.00 5.99
CA THR A 60 -4.23 8.16 6.08
C THR A 60 -5.68 7.69 6.10
N LEU A 61 -6.40 8.04 7.17
CA LEU A 61 -7.84 7.79 7.28
C LEU A 61 -8.59 8.98 6.67
N LYS A 62 -9.53 8.70 5.75
CA LYS A 62 -10.40 9.71 5.14
C LYS A 62 -11.82 9.52 5.66
N CYS A 63 -12.46 10.61 6.08
CA CYS A 63 -13.90 10.63 6.27
C CYS A 63 -14.59 10.78 4.92
N ASP A 64 -15.36 9.77 4.51
CA ASP A 64 -15.98 9.71 3.19
C ASP A 64 -17.48 9.44 3.31
N ALA A 65 -18.30 10.24 2.63
CA ALA A 65 -19.76 10.07 2.59
C ALA A 65 -20.18 8.77 1.87
N GLN A 66 -19.27 8.14 1.12
CA GLN A 66 -19.51 6.84 0.47
C GLN A 66 -19.30 5.64 1.41
N THR A 67 -18.79 5.85 2.63
CA THR A 67 -18.67 4.79 3.62
C THR A 67 -20.02 4.10 3.83
N THR A 68 -20.05 2.78 3.74
CA THR A 68 -21.29 1.99 3.76
C THR A 68 -21.66 1.44 5.15
N GLN A 69 -20.83 1.70 6.15
CA GLN A 69 -20.95 1.07 7.48
C GLN A 69 -21.99 1.77 8.37
N ASP A 70 -22.11 3.09 8.27
CA ASP A 70 -23.07 3.91 9.01
C ASP A 70 -23.44 5.20 8.24
N GLN A 71 -24.17 6.12 8.88
CA GLN A 71 -24.68 7.35 8.26
C GLN A 71 -23.66 8.52 8.33
N TYR A 72 -22.49 8.33 8.94
CA TYR A 72 -21.53 9.39 9.22
C TYR A 72 -20.24 9.18 8.43
N ALA A 73 -19.73 10.24 7.81
CA ALA A 73 -18.54 10.13 6.96
C ALA A 73 -17.29 9.62 7.70
N CYS A 74 -17.14 9.95 8.99
CA CYS A 74 -16.02 9.53 9.83
C CYS A 74 -16.33 8.30 10.71
N GLY A 75 -17.50 7.69 10.56
CA GLY A 75 -18.04 6.73 11.51
C GLY A 75 -18.66 7.38 12.75
N GLU A 76 -19.54 6.63 13.43
CA GLU A 76 -20.20 7.09 14.66
C GLU A 76 -19.33 6.96 15.92
N TRP A 77 -18.45 5.95 15.97
CA TRP A 77 -17.70 5.54 17.17
C TRP A 77 -16.19 5.57 16.97
N ASP A 78 -15.45 5.40 18.06
CA ASP A 78 -14.01 5.24 18.10
C ASP A 78 -13.59 3.83 17.64
N TYR A 79 -13.52 3.66 16.32
CA TYR A 79 -13.12 2.39 15.73
C TYR A 79 -11.61 2.12 15.86
N LEU A 80 -11.27 0.92 16.31
CA LEU A 80 -9.90 0.41 16.30
C LEU A 80 -9.53 -0.06 14.89
N THR A 81 -8.35 0.33 14.43
CA THR A 81 -7.84 -0.06 13.12
C THR A 81 -6.48 -0.73 13.25
N TYR A 82 -6.34 -1.89 12.59
CA TYR A 82 -5.12 -2.68 12.59
C TYR A 82 -4.68 -2.96 11.15
N SER A 83 -3.37 -2.95 10.91
CA SER A 83 -2.76 -3.30 9.63
C SER A 83 -2.06 -4.64 9.76
N TYR A 84 -2.39 -5.58 8.88
CA TYR A 84 -1.81 -6.91 8.86
C TYR A 84 -1.12 -7.17 7.52
N VAL A 85 0.05 -7.79 7.58
CA VAL A 85 0.76 -8.35 6.42
C VAL A 85 0.72 -9.86 6.56
N TYR A 86 0.26 -10.55 5.51
CA TYR A 86 0.11 -12.00 5.50
C TYR A 86 1.18 -12.62 4.59
N ASP A 87 1.90 -13.60 5.11
CA ASP A 87 2.77 -14.48 4.34
C ASP A 87 2.13 -15.86 4.25
N HIS A 88 1.94 -16.36 3.02
CA HIS A 88 1.29 -17.64 2.78
C HIS A 88 2.38 -18.67 2.50
N THR A 89 2.89 -19.27 3.58
CA THR A 89 4.00 -20.23 3.53
C THR A 89 3.60 -21.59 2.94
N GLY A 90 2.31 -21.84 2.75
CA GLY A 90 1.77 -23.16 2.36
C GLY A 90 1.81 -24.20 3.48
N VAL A 91 2.35 -23.87 4.65
CA VAL A 91 2.32 -24.71 5.85
C VAL A 91 0.98 -24.50 6.54
N LEU A 92 0.13 -25.52 6.55
CA LEU A 92 -1.14 -25.50 7.26
C LEU A 92 -0.87 -25.54 8.77
N ASP A 93 -1.12 -24.43 9.47
CA ASP A 93 -0.89 -24.34 10.92
C ASP A 93 -1.98 -25.05 11.76
N SER A 94 -3.08 -25.46 11.14
CA SER A 94 -4.28 -25.98 11.81
C SER A 94 -5.06 -27.01 10.96
N VAL A 95 -4.46 -28.15 10.63
CA VAL A 95 -5.19 -29.33 10.08
C VAL A 95 -5.43 -30.43 11.11
N ALA A 96 -4.96 -30.24 12.34
CA ALA A 96 -5.13 -31.22 13.40
C ALA A 96 -6.56 -31.19 13.97
N MET A 97 -7.49 -31.91 13.34
CA MET A 97 -8.78 -32.24 13.95
C MET A 97 -8.61 -33.46 14.85
N THR A 98 -8.51 -33.24 16.16
CA THR A 98 -8.74 -34.30 17.14
C THR A 98 -10.22 -34.23 17.53
N HIS A 99 -10.96 -35.29 17.24
CA HIS A 99 -12.34 -35.44 17.71
C HIS A 99 -12.40 -36.65 18.64
N PRO A 100 -13.13 -36.57 19.76
CA PRO A 100 -13.35 -37.71 20.61
C PRO A 100 -14.15 -38.79 19.88
N PHE A 101 -13.72 -40.04 20.00
CA PHE A 101 -14.41 -41.22 19.44
C PHE A 101 -15.48 -41.78 20.40
N PHE A 102 -16.27 -40.90 21.02
CA PHE A 102 -17.38 -41.32 21.87
C PHE A 102 -18.63 -40.48 21.62
N LYS A 103 -19.80 -41.12 21.75
CA LYS A 103 -21.10 -40.45 21.76
C LYS A 103 -21.50 -40.24 23.22
N VAL A 104 -21.86 -39.02 23.60
CA VAL A 104 -22.51 -38.74 24.89
C VAL A 104 -24.02 -38.82 24.68
N ASN A 105 -24.70 -39.58 25.52
CA ASN A 105 -26.14 -39.84 25.50
C ASN A 105 -26.62 -40.57 24.23
N GLN A 106 -26.42 -41.88 24.19
CA GLN A 106 -27.29 -42.73 23.37
C GLN A 106 -28.70 -42.67 23.97
N ALA A 107 -29.59 -41.93 23.30
CA ALA A 107 -31.03 -42.10 23.40
C ALA A 107 -31.51 -42.78 22.12
#